data_AF-A0A419K5Q5-F1
#
_entry.id   AF-A0A419K5Q5-F1
#
_cell.length_a   1.000
_cell.length_b   1.000
_cell.length_c   1.000
_cell.angle_alpha   90.00
_cell.angle_beta   90.00
_cell.angle_gamma   90.00
#
_symmetry.space_group_name_H-M   'P 1'
#
loop_
_entity.id
_entity.type
_entity.pdbx_description
1 polymer ?
#
loop_
_entity_poly.entity_id
_entity_poly.type
_entity_poly.pdbx_seq_one_letter_code
_entity_poly.pdbx_strand_id
1 'polypeptide(L)' 'MRKCIGCGLCSRVCPSGAIEMIGKGPQAEIKHYVDRCMFCAQCAESCPRNAITMSQEYELADFDRSKMVYEYKHV' A
#
# COMPACT_ATOMS: atom_id res chain seq x y z
N MET A 1 -8.94 5.48 -2.56
CA MET A 1 -9.10 4.02 -2.82
C MET A 1 -10.14 3.65 -3.90
N ARG A 2 -10.86 4.59 -4.55
CA ARG A 2 -12.04 4.27 -5.39
C ARG A 2 -11.86 3.23 -6.52
N LYS A 3 -10.65 3.07 -7.08
CA LYS A 3 -10.36 2.10 -8.15
C LYS A 3 -10.01 0.69 -7.63
N CYS A 4 -9.69 0.55 -6.34
CA CYS A 4 -9.33 -0.73 -5.75
C CYS A 4 -10.56 -1.65 -5.71
N ILE A 5 -10.31 -2.95 -5.91
CA ILE A 5 -11.33 -4.00 -5.89
C ILE A 5 -11.05 -5.05 -4.80
N GLY A 6 -10.04 -4.82 -3.96
CA GLY A 6 -9.63 -5.74 -2.89
C GLY A 6 -9.15 -7.12 -3.37
N CYS A 7 -8.41 -7.18 -4.48
CA CYS A 7 -7.90 -8.43 -5.05
C CYS A 7 -6.64 -9.01 -4.36
N GLY A 8 -6.00 -8.23 -3.48
CA GLY A 8 -4.82 -8.66 -2.71
C GLY A 8 -3.53 -8.88 -3.51
N LEU A 9 -3.48 -8.53 -4.81
CA LEU A 9 -2.26 -8.69 -5.62
C LEU A 9 -1.09 -7.86 -5.09
N CYS A 10 -1.33 -6.60 -4.72
CA CYS A 10 -0.30 -5.71 -4.17
C CYS A 10 0.36 -6.25 -2.89
N SER A 11 -0.42 -6.88 -2.01
CA SER A 11 0.10 -7.52 -0.79
C SER A 11 0.89 -8.78 -1.13
N ARG A 12 0.39 -9.63 -2.03
CA ARG A 12 1.05 -10.88 -2.44
C ARG A 12 2.37 -10.66 -3.18
N VAL A 13 2.48 -9.63 -4.00
CA VAL A 13 3.70 -9.34 -4.76
C VAL A 13 4.73 -8.58 -3.93
N CYS A 14 4.37 -8.03 -2.78
CA CYS A 14 5.28 -7.19 -1.99
C CYS A 14 6.40 -8.04 -1.36
N PRO A 15 7.66 -7.92 -1.81
CA PRO A 15 8.74 -8.79 -1.35
C PRO A 15 9.13 -8.53 0.10
N SER A 16 8.95 -7.31 0.59
CA SER A 16 9.28 -6.93 1.96
C SER A 16 8.10 -7.04 2.94
N GLY A 17 6.93 -7.47 2.48
CA GLY A 17 5.72 -7.51 3.31
C GLY A 17 5.28 -6.14 3.83
N ALA A 18 5.59 -5.07 3.10
CA ALA A 18 5.22 -3.70 3.45
C ALA A 18 3.75 -3.37 3.20
N ILE A 19 3.03 -4.20 2.44
CA ILE A 19 1.59 -4.01 2.17
C ILE A 19 0.79 -5.14 2.81
N GLU A 20 -0.06 -4.78 3.76
CA GLU A 20 -1.04 -5.67 4.37
C GLU A 20 -2.45 -5.30 3.90
N MET A 21 -3.22 -6.32 3.50
CA MET A 21 -4.63 -6.17 3.15
C MET A 21 -5.50 -6.72 4.28
N ILE A 22 -6.38 -5.88 4.81
CA ILE A 22 -7.33 -6.24 5.86
C ILE A 22 -8.71 -6.38 5.23
N GLY A 23 -9.32 -7.54 5.38
CA GLY A 23 -10.61 -7.86 4.76
C GLY A 23 -10.50 -8.27 3.29
N LYS A 24 -11.63 -8.23 2.56
CA LYS A 24 -11.73 -8.69 1.17
C LYS A 24 -12.69 -7.81 0.37
N GLY A 25 -12.46 -7.73 -0.94
CA GLY A 25 -13.35 -7.03 -1.87
C GLY A 25 -13.29 -5.50 -1.74
N PRO A 26 -14.30 -4.77 -2.25
CA PRO A 26 -14.28 -3.30 -2.30
C PRO A 26 -14.27 -2.61 -0.94
N GLN A 27 -14.46 -3.31 0.17
CA GLN A 27 -14.37 -2.76 1.53
C GLN A 27 -13.03 -3.08 2.21
N ALA A 28 -12.09 -3.68 1.47
CA ALA A 28 -10.78 -3.98 2.02
C ALA A 28 -10.00 -2.70 2.37
N GLU A 29 -9.32 -2.75 3.50
CA GLU A 29 -8.39 -1.71 3.94
C GLU A 29 -6.96 -2.13 3.59
N ILE A 30 -6.08 -1.16 3.37
CA ILE A 30 -4.65 -1.40 3.19
C ILE A 30 -3.87 -0.68 4.28
N LYS A 31 -2.97 -1.42 4.93
CA LYS A 31 -1.88 -0.84 5.71
C LYS A 31 -0.58 -0.90 4.91
N HIS A 32 0.08 0.24 4.82
CA HIS A 32 1.37 0.38 4.16
C HIS A 32 2.43 0.75 5.20
N TYR A 33 3.35 -0.17 5.45
CA TYR A 33 4.49 -0.03 6.36
C TYR A 33 5.67 0.57 5.60
N VAL A 34 5.79 1.90 5.61
CA VAL A 34 6.84 2.63 4.88
C VAL A 34 8.23 2.29 5.43
N ASP A 35 8.33 2.01 6.72
CA ASP A 35 9.54 1.53 7.39
C ASP A 35 10.06 0.17 6.86
N ARG A 36 9.22 -0.59 6.15
CA ARG A 36 9.57 -1.87 5.51
C ARG A 36 9.63 -1.77 3.98
N CYS A 37 9.11 -0.70 3.40
CA CYS A 37 8.99 -0.56 1.96
C CYS A 37 10.36 -0.32 1.34
N MET A 38 10.71 -1.12 0.32
CA MET A 38 11.94 -0.92 -0.47
C MET A 38 11.72 -0.08 -1.74
N PHE A 39 10.53 0.54 -1.87
CA PHE A 39 10.15 1.43 -2.97
C PHE A 39 10.35 0.85 -4.39
N CYS A 40 10.21 -0.47 -4.55
CA CYS A 40 10.48 -1.17 -5.82
C CYS A 40 9.35 -1.08 -6.88
N ALA A 41 8.25 -0.38 -6.58
CA ALA A 41 7.09 -0.19 -7.46
C ALA A 41 6.30 -1.45 -7.93
N GLN A 42 6.69 -2.68 -7.55
CA GLN A 42 5.99 -3.90 -7.99
C GLN A 42 4.48 -3.92 -7.69
N CYS A 43 4.08 -3.33 -6.55
CA CYS A 43 2.67 -3.22 -6.19
C CYS A 43 1.88 -2.29 -7.13
N ALA A 44 2.51 -1.23 -7.64
CA ALA A 44 1.95 -0.31 -8.63
C ALA A 44 1.84 -0.99 -9.99
N GLU A 45 2.90 -1.66 -10.45
CA GLU A 45 2.93 -2.36 -11.74
C GLU A 45 1.94 -3.53 -11.79
N SER A 46 1.81 -4.27 -10.69
CA SER A 46 0.93 -5.45 -10.61
C SER A 46 -0.55 -5.09 -10.42
N CYS A 47 -0.90 -3.82 -10.23
CA CYS A 47 -2.28 -3.43 -9.93
C CYS A 47 -3.13 -3.39 -11.21
N PRO A 48 -4.09 -4.31 -11.43
CA PRO A 48 -4.85 -4.37 -12.68
C PRO A 48 -5.81 -3.20 -12.89
N ARG A 49 -6.03 -2.38 -11.86
CA ARG A 49 -6.92 -1.21 -11.88
C ARG A 49 -6.19 0.12 -11.74
N ASN A 50 -4.85 0.10 -11.68
CA ASN A 50 -4.02 1.28 -11.40
C ASN A 50 -4.56 2.05 -10.18
N ALA A 51 -4.86 1.32 -9.10
CA ALA A 51 -5.41 1.87 -7.87
C ALA A 51 -4.34 2.35 -6.88
N ILE A 52 -3.09 1.93 -7.08
CA ILE A 52 -1.90 2.30 -6.32
C ILE A 52 -0.83 2.77 -7.33
N THR A 53 -0.11 3.83 -6.97
CA THR A 53 0.91 4.49 -7.80
C THR A 53 2.05 4.97 -6.91
N MET A 54 3.24 5.12 -7.48
CA MET A 54 4.36 5.78 -6.79
C MET A 54 4.17 7.30 -6.85
N SER A 55 4.30 7.98 -5.70
CA SER A 55 4.35 9.45 -5.63
C SER A 55 5.80 9.94 -5.80
N GLN A 56 5.97 11.26 -5.89
CA GLN A 56 7.28 11.92 -5.82
C GLN A 56 7.57 12.47 -4.41
N GLU A 57 6.78 12.07 -3.40
CA GLU A 57 7.01 12.48 -2.02
C GLU A 57 8.18 11.66 -1.45
N TYR A 58 9.23 12.36 -1.01
CA TYR A 58 10.45 11.74 -0.45
C TYR A 58 10.78 12.23 0.96
N GLU A 59 10.17 13.32 1.42
CA GLU A 59 10.37 13.90 2.75
C GLU A 59 9.51 13.18 3.81
N LEU A 60 9.67 11.86 3.92
CA LEU A 60 8.85 10.99 4.78
C LEU A 60 9.46 10.75 6.17
N ALA A 61 10.55 11.43 6.51
CA ALA A 61 11.26 11.20 7.77
C ALA A 61 10.44 11.68 8.99
N ASP A 62 10.36 10.83 10.01
CA ASP A 62 9.78 11.16 11.30
C ASP A 62 10.54 10.41 12.42
N PHE A 63 10.46 10.93 13.64
CA PHE A 63 11.10 10.34 14.81
C PHE A 63 10.25 9.23 15.46
N ASP A 64 8.96 9.19 15.16
CA ASP A 64 8.04 8.17 15.66
C ASP A 64 7.76 7.10 14.60
N ARG A 65 8.10 5.84 14.92
CA ARG A 65 7.83 4.69 14.05
C ARG A 65 6.33 4.52 13.76
N SER A 66 5.45 4.91 14.68
CA SER A 66 4.00 4.77 14.50
C SER A 66 3.48 5.56 13.28
N LYS A 67 4.14 6.66 12.93
CA LYS A 67 3.80 7.51 11.79
C LYS A 67 4.29 6.97 10.45
N MET A 68 5.10 5.90 10.45
CA MET A 68 5.54 5.21 9.23
C MET A 68 4.51 4.20 8.72
N VAL A 69 3.31 4.15 9.33
CA VAL A 69 2.22 3.26 8.93
C VAL A 69 1.09 4.10 8.34
N TYR A 70 0.81 3.87 7.06
CA TYR A 70 -0.21 4.59 6.31
C TYR A 70 -1.43 3.68 6.14
N GLU A 71 -2.61 4.19 6.49
CA GLU A 71 -3.86 3.45 6.37
C GLU A 71 -4.73 4.03 5.24
N TYR A 72 -5.18 3.16 4.35
CA TYR A 72 -6.05 3.52 3.23
C TYR A 72 -7.35 2.74 3.32
N LYS A 73 -8.48 3.46 3.30
CA LYS A 73 -9.83 2.88 3.36
C LYS A 73 -10.67 3.32 2.16
N HIS A 74 -11.69 2.54 1.83
CA HIS A 74 -12.74 2.97 0.91
C HIS A 74 -13.69 3.90 1.68
N VAL A 75 -13.54 5.21 1.44
CA VAL A 75 -14.54 6.23 1.81
C VAL A 75 -15.45 6.45 0.60
#